data_AF-A0A0A9GLN8-F1
#
_entry.id   AF-A0A0A9GLN8-F1
#
_cell.length_a   1.000
_cell.length_b   1.000
_cell.length_c   1.000
_cell.angle_alpha   90.00
_cell.angle_beta   90.00
_cell.angle_gamma   90.00
#
_symmetry.space_group_name_H-M   'P 1'
#
loop_
_entity.id
_entity.type
_entity.pdbx_description
1 polymer ?
#
loop_
_entity_poly.entity_id
_entity_poly.type
_entity_poly.pdbx_seq_one_letter_code
_entity_poly.pdbx_strand_id
1 'polypeptide(L)'
;MNLADNPTRVSIGQKWRESDITHRVPIIVTGNDFSTLYAPLIRDGRMEKFYWQPDREDIINIVHGMYTKDGLSFQDVSRIVDTFPNQALDFYGALRSRTYDQAILKWVEDIGGYEQLSEKLVKQKKGEKLPTFIPPKQTLEALIESGHSLVWEQELIMNSKLSKEYMKNLDD
;
A
#
# COMPACT_ATOMS: atom_id res chain seq x y z
N MET A 1 -33.09 15.62 -11.16
CA MET A 1 -31.90 16.51 -11.19
C MET A 1 -30.80 15.75 -10.47
N ASN A 2 -29.64 15.57 -11.11
CA ASN A 2 -28.57 14.76 -10.52
C ASN A 2 -27.81 15.57 -9.47
N LEU A 3 -27.15 14.88 -8.53
CA LEU A 3 -26.40 15.50 -7.44
C LEU A 3 -25.34 16.51 -7.93
N ALA A 4 -24.71 16.22 -9.06
CA ALA A 4 -23.71 17.09 -9.69
C ALA A 4 -24.31 18.34 -10.37
N ASP A 5 -25.61 18.36 -10.65
CA ASP A 5 -26.29 19.51 -11.25
C ASP A 5 -26.75 20.53 -10.18
N ASN A 6 -27.14 20.03 -9.00
CA ASN A 6 -27.63 20.85 -7.91
C ASN A 6 -27.18 20.29 -6.55
N PRO A 7 -26.02 20.74 -6.03
CA PRO A 7 -25.39 20.14 -4.86
C PRO A 7 -26.09 20.49 -3.54
N THR A 8 -27.13 21.34 -3.57
CA THR A 8 -27.91 21.75 -2.38
C THR A 8 -29.35 21.25 -2.43
N ARG A 9 -29.73 20.41 -3.41
CA ARG A 9 -31.06 19.82 -3.48
C ARG A 9 -30.97 18.33 -3.78
N VAL A 10 -31.60 17.53 -2.93
CA VAL A 10 -31.73 16.08 -3.13
C VAL A 10 -33.19 15.72 -3.33
N SER A 11 -33.45 14.87 -4.32
CA SER A 11 -34.80 14.35 -4.56
C SER A 11 -35.02 13.11 -3.71
N ILE A 12 -36.00 13.14 -2.80
CA ILE A 12 -36.35 11.99 -1.96
C ILE A 12 -37.39 11.07 -2.66
N GLY A 13 -37.55 11.16 -3.98
CA GLY A 13 -38.53 10.40 -4.77
C GLY A 13 -39.13 11.20 -5.92
N GLN A 14 -40.38 10.90 -6.34
CA GLN A 14 -41.04 11.59 -7.47
C GLN A 14 -41.53 13.02 -7.17
N LYS A 15 -41.49 13.47 -5.91
CA LYS A 15 -42.00 14.79 -5.50
C LYS A 15 -40.86 15.68 -4.99
N TRP A 16 -40.77 16.87 -5.58
CA TRP A 16 -39.88 17.93 -5.14
C TRP A 16 -40.60 18.82 -4.13
N ARG A 17 -40.06 18.99 -2.93
CA ARG A 17 -40.55 20.02 -2.00
C ARG A 17 -39.59 21.21 -2.01
N GLU A 18 -40.13 22.41 -1.78
CA GLU A 18 -39.33 23.64 -1.66
C GLU A 18 -38.43 23.62 -0.43
N SER A 19 -38.79 22.84 0.60
CA SER A 19 -38.04 22.64 1.84
C SER A 19 -36.85 21.68 1.74
N ASP A 20 -36.68 20.98 0.61
CA ASP A 20 -35.65 19.93 0.46
C ASP A 20 -34.28 20.55 0.10
N ILE A 21 -33.75 21.38 1.00
CA ILE A 21 -32.46 22.05 0.90
C ILE A 21 -31.45 21.27 1.75
N THR A 22 -30.31 20.91 1.16
CA THR A 22 -29.21 20.21 1.84
C THR A 22 -27.93 21.03 1.81
N HIS A 23 -27.02 20.71 2.73
CA HIS A 23 -25.68 21.28 2.73
C HIS A 23 -24.89 20.79 1.51
N ARG A 24 -24.03 21.67 0.97
CA ARG A 24 -23.08 21.29 -0.07
C ARG A 24 -21.96 20.45 0.56
N VAL A 25 -21.78 19.24 0.06
CA VAL A 25 -20.74 18.30 0.52
C VAL A 25 -19.73 18.06 -0.61
N PRO A 26 -18.42 18.33 -0.40
CA PRO A 26 -17.40 17.97 -1.37
C PRO A 26 -17.20 16.45 -1.39
N ILE A 27 -17.00 15.87 -2.57
CA ILE A 27 -16.72 14.43 -2.76
C ILE A 27 -15.32 14.32 -3.33
N ILE A 28 -14.47 13.53 -2.67
CA ILE A 28 -13.12 13.20 -3.14
C ILE A 28 -13.13 11.75 -3.58
N VAL A 29 -12.65 11.49 -4.80
CA VAL A 29 -12.57 10.15 -5.39
C VAL A 29 -11.14 9.90 -5.85
N THR A 30 -10.61 8.72 -5.52
CA THR A 30 -9.31 8.23 -5.98
C THR A 30 -9.51 7.05 -6.93
N GLY A 31 -8.75 6.98 -8.01
CA GLY A 31 -8.84 5.89 -8.99
C GLY A 31 -7.65 5.88 -9.95
N ASN A 32 -7.45 4.74 -10.61
CA ASN A 32 -6.32 4.56 -11.55
C ASN A 32 -6.63 5.16 -12.92
N ASP A 33 -7.84 4.92 -13.44
CA ASP A 33 -8.31 5.47 -14.70
C ASP A 33 -9.80 5.84 -14.58
N PHE A 34 -10.10 7.05 -15.02
CA PHE A 34 -11.43 7.66 -14.99
C PHE A 34 -12.06 7.75 -16.39
N SER A 35 -11.47 7.09 -17.39
CA SER A 35 -11.95 7.05 -18.78
C SER A 35 -13.36 6.47 -18.95
N THR A 36 -13.76 5.54 -18.09
CA THR A 36 -15.05 4.83 -18.15
C THR A 36 -16.14 5.46 -17.27
N LEU A 37 -15.86 6.60 -16.62
CA LEU A 37 -16.86 7.31 -15.83
C LEU A 37 -18.02 7.80 -16.69
N TYR A 38 -19.20 7.93 -16.06
CA TYR A 38 -20.37 8.49 -16.70
C TYR A 38 -20.06 9.89 -17.25
N ALA A 39 -20.05 10.02 -18.58
CA ALA A 39 -19.54 11.21 -19.29
C ALA A 39 -20.11 12.56 -18.79
N PRO A 40 -21.37 12.68 -18.35
CA PRO A 40 -21.90 13.92 -17.74
C PRO A 40 -21.24 14.36 -16.43
N LEU A 41 -20.51 13.49 -15.72
CA LEU A 41 -19.72 13.87 -14.55
C LEU A 41 -18.36 14.47 -14.94
N ILE A 42 -17.87 14.15 -16.13
CA ILE A 42 -16.55 14.56 -16.64
C ILE A 42 -16.61 15.95 -17.28
N ARG A 43 -17.80 16.56 -17.39
CA ARG A 43 -17.96 17.91 -17.92
C ARG A 43 -17.43 18.97 -16.94
N ASP A 44 -16.88 20.04 -17.51
CA ASP A 44 -16.38 21.19 -16.77
C ASP A 44 -17.42 21.74 -15.78
N GLY A 45 -16.98 22.02 -14.56
CA GLY A 45 -17.80 22.58 -13.46
C GLY A 45 -18.42 21.55 -12.51
N ARG A 46 -18.24 20.24 -12.76
CA ARG A 46 -18.82 19.15 -11.91
C ARG A 46 -17.78 18.28 -11.23
N MET A 47 -16.65 18.05 -11.90
CA MET A 47 -15.52 17.28 -11.41
C MET A 47 -14.24 18.01 -11.80
N GLU A 48 -13.33 18.14 -10.85
CA GLU A 48 -11.95 18.56 -11.12
C GLU A 48 -11.07 17.30 -11.17
N LYS A 49 -10.24 17.19 -12.20
CA LYS A 49 -9.28 16.07 -12.34
C LYS A 49 -7.91 16.53 -11.88
N PHE A 50 -7.34 15.79 -10.95
CA PHE A 50 -5.98 15.98 -10.50
C PHE A 50 -5.16 14.74 -10.83
N TYR A 51 -4.23 14.88 -11.77
CA TYR A 51 -3.26 13.83 -12.08
C TYR A 51 -2.05 14.02 -11.19
N TRP A 52 -1.76 13.02 -10.37
CA TRP A 52 -0.62 13.03 -9.48
C TRP A 52 0.32 11.88 -9.82
N GLN A 53 1.56 12.23 -10.11
CA GLN A 53 2.67 11.31 -10.24
C GLN A 53 3.78 11.84 -9.36
N PRO A 54 4.19 11.11 -8.30
CA PRO A 54 5.22 11.60 -7.40
C PRO A 54 6.54 11.74 -8.15
N ASP A 55 7.23 12.84 -7.91
CA ASP A 55 8.61 12.98 -8.36
C ASP A 55 9.58 12.29 -7.39
N ARG A 56 10.88 12.34 -7.71
CA ARG A 56 11.91 11.72 -6.86
C ARG A 56 11.92 12.30 -5.44
N GLU A 57 11.71 13.60 -5.31
CA GLU A 57 11.77 14.28 -4.01
C GLU A 57 10.55 13.91 -3.15
N ASP A 58 9.35 13.85 -3.76
CA ASP A 58 8.14 13.33 -3.15
C ASP A 58 8.35 11.91 -2.63
N ILE A 59 8.92 11.02 -3.45
CA ILE A 59 9.18 9.63 -3.04
C ILE A 59 10.10 9.59 -1.82
N ILE A 60 11.23 10.32 -1.85
CA ILE A 60 12.17 10.33 -0.73
C ILE A 60 11.51 10.88 0.54
N ASN A 61 10.72 11.95 0.43
CA ASN A 61 10.02 12.55 1.57
C ASN A 61 9.00 11.58 2.18
N ILE A 62 8.21 10.90 1.34
CA ILE A 62 7.21 9.92 1.80
C ILE A 62 7.91 8.73 2.45
N VAL A 63 8.94 8.17 1.81
CA VAL A 63 9.67 7.02 2.33
C VAL A 63 10.39 7.37 3.64
N HIS A 64 11.00 8.56 3.74
CA HIS A 64 11.59 9.04 4.99
C HIS A 64 10.53 9.17 6.11
N GLY A 65 9.33 9.64 5.78
CA GLY A 65 8.17 9.62 6.68
C GLY A 65 7.84 8.22 7.21
N MET A 66 7.88 7.20 6.34
CA MET A 66 7.63 5.81 6.72
C MET A 66 8.66 5.27 7.72
N TYR A 67 9.92 5.69 7.60
CA TYR A 67 11.03 5.23 8.43
C TYR A 67 11.38 6.16 9.60
N THR A 68 10.57 7.18 9.88
CA THR A 68 10.86 8.16 10.96
C THR A 68 11.05 7.48 12.32
N LYS A 69 10.29 6.43 12.61
CA LYS A 69 10.40 5.66 13.87
C LYS A 69 11.63 4.76 13.92
N ASP A 70 12.17 4.42 12.76
CA ASP A 70 13.31 3.52 12.62
C ASP A 70 14.65 4.28 12.65
N GLY A 71 14.61 5.61 12.54
CA GLY A 71 15.78 6.49 12.71
C GLY A 71 16.73 6.53 11.52
N LEU A 72 16.26 6.17 10.32
CA LEU A 72 17.04 6.27 9.09
C LEU A 72 17.26 7.72 8.69
N SER A 73 18.48 8.05 8.25
CA SER A 73 18.77 9.40 7.77
C SER A 73 18.17 9.64 6.39
N PHE A 74 17.95 10.91 6.06
CA PHE A 74 17.49 11.31 4.71
C PHE A 74 18.45 10.83 3.61
N GLN A 75 19.76 10.77 3.91
CA GLN A 75 20.77 10.26 2.97
C GLN A 75 20.63 8.75 2.73
N ASP A 76 20.38 7.98 3.79
CA ASP A 76 20.16 6.53 3.67
C ASP A 76 18.90 6.24 2.85
N VAL A 77 17.82 6.98 3.11
CA VAL A 77 16.56 6.85 2.36
C VAL A 77 16.76 7.22 0.89
N SER A 78 17.46 8.33 0.61
CA SER A 78 17.80 8.71 -0.77
C SER A 78 18.54 7.58 -1.47
N ARG A 79 19.50 6.95 -0.80
CA ARG A 79 20.28 5.84 -1.37
C ARG A 79 19.41 4.61 -1.66
N ILE A 80 18.43 4.30 -0.80
CA ILE A 80 17.48 3.21 -1.04
C ILE A 80 16.63 3.52 -2.28
N VAL A 81 16.09 4.72 -2.38
CA VAL A 81 15.26 5.15 -3.53
C VAL A 81 16.07 5.14 -4.83
N ASP A 82 17.31 5.62 -4.79
CA ASP A 82 18.19 5.63 -5.96
C ASP A 82 18.62 4.21 -6.41
N THR A 83 18.64 3.25 -5.49
CA THR A 83 18.92 1.85 -5.79
C THR A 83 17.73 1.17 -6.48
N PHE A 84 16.49 1.61 -6.20
CA PHE A 84 15.25 1.01 -6.69
C PHE A 84 14.31 2.03 -7.36
N PRO A 85 14.76 2.75 -8.41
CA PRO A 85 14.04 3.93 -8.93
C PRO A 85 12.71 3.63 -9.62
N ASN A 86 12.51 2.39 -10.11
CA ASN A 86 11.30 1.98 -10.85
C ASN A 86 10.30 1.22 -9.98
N GLN A 87 10.43 1.31 -8.66
CA GLN A 87 9.54 0.61 -7.72
C GLN A 87 8.43 1.54 -7.24
N ALA A 88 7.23 0.96 -7.07
CA ALA A 88 6.08 1.67 -6.50
C ALA A 88 6.28 1.93 -5.00
N LEU A 89 5.50 2.85 -4.43
CA LEU A 89 5.69 3.29 -3.04
C LEU A 89 5.50 2.15 -2.01
N ASP A 90 4.61 1.21 -2.31
CA ASP A 90 4.34 0.03 -1.48
C ASP A 90 5.55 -0.91 -1.36
N PHE A 91 6.43 -0.93 -2.36
CA PHE A 91 7.70 -1.67 -2.32
C PHE A 91 8.54 -1.29 -1.10
N TYR A 92 8.67 0.01 -0.80
CA TYR A 92 9.44 0.47 0.35
C TYR A 92 8.80 0.05 1.68
N GLY A 93 7.47 -0.05 1.72
CA GLY A 93 6.77 -0.66 2.85
C GLY A 93 7.09 -2.15 3.00
N ALA A 94 7.15 -2.88 1.88
CA ALA A 94 7.49 -4.29 1.85
C ALA A 94 8.95 -4.56 2.29
N LEU A 95 9.90 -3.68 1.97
CA LEU A 95 11.28 -3.76 2.49
C LEU A 95 11.29 -3.82 4.01
N ARG A 96 10.57 -2.87 4.63
CA ARG A 96 10.44 -2.80 6.08
C ARG A 96 9.80 -4.06 6.63
N SER A 97 8.68 -4.52 6.07
CA SER A 97 7.99 -5.74 6.51
C SER A 97 8.88 -6.97 6.44
N ARG A 98 9.72 -7.11 5.40
CA ARG A 98 10.61 -8.28 5.25
C ARG A 98 11.60 -8.42 6.38
N THR A 99 12.13 -7.30 6.90
CA THR A 99 13.03 -7.35 8.08
C THR A 99 12.31 -7.81 9.34
N TYR A 100 11.03 -7.44 9.50
CA TYR A 100 10.20 -7.93 10.59
C TYR A 100 9.89 -9.41 10.42
N ASP A 101 9.59 -9.86 9.20
CA ASP A 101 9.33 -11.27 8.91
C ASP A 101 10.55 -12.15 9.24
N GLN A 102 11.76 -11.69 8.90
CA GLN A 102 13.01 -12.38 9.27
C GLN A 102 13.21 -12.45 10.79
N ALA A 103 12.94 -11.36 11.50
CA ALA A 103 13.04 -11.32 12.97
C ALA A 103 12.00 -12.23 13.64
N ILE A 104 10.77 -12.26 13.11
CA ILE A 104 9.71 -13.16 13.57
C ILE A 104 10.10 -14.61 13.28
N LEU A 105 10.59 -14.93 12.08
CA LEU A 105 11.02 -16.27 11.72
C LEU A 105 12.10 -16.79 12.67
N LYS A 106 13.11 -15.97 12.94
CA LYS A 106 14.16 -16.29 13.92
C LYS A 106 13.57 -16.54 15.31
N TRP A 107 12.62 -15.71 15.74
CA TRP A 107 11.92 -15.93 17.01
C TRP A 107 11.14 -17.25 17.03
N VAL A 108 10.47 -17.62 15.92
CA VAL A 108 9.78 -18.92 15.80
C VAL A 108 10.76 -20.09 15.92
N GLU A 109 11.94 -19.98 15.32
CA GLU A 109 12.99 -20.98 15.44
C GLU A 109 13.50 -21.08 16.89
N ASP A 110 13.76 -19.94 17.53
CA ASP A 110 14.29 -19.86 18.91
C ASP A 110 13.32 -20.46 19.96
N ILE A 111 12.00 -20.36 19.75
CA ILE A 111 11.01 -20.97 20.68
C ILE A 111 10.85 -22.48 20.51
N GLY A 112 11.56 -23.10 19.56
CA GLY A 112 11.44 -24.53 19.26
C GLY A 112 10.53 -24.85 18.07
N GLY A 113 10.36 -23.92 17.15
CA GLY A 113 9.61 -24.10 15.90
C GLY A 113 8.12 -23.82 16.00
N TYR A 114 7.40 -24.09 14.91
CA TYR A 114 5.99 -23.74 14.76
C TYR A 114 5.06 -24.46 15.75
N GLU A 115 5.47 -25.61 16.28
CA GLU A 115 4.68 -26.42 17.20
C GLU A 115 4.41 -25.70 18.53
N GLN A 116 5.38 -24.91 18.99
CA GLN A 116 5.36 -24.18 20.26
C GLN A 116 4.56 -22.85 20.18
N LEU A 117 4.23 -22.37 18.97
CA LEU A 117 3.53 -21.10 18.76
C LEU A 117 2.18 -21.04 19.48
N SER A 118 1.38 -22.11 19.36
CA SER A 118 0.04 -22.15 19.95
C SER A 118 0.08 -22.04 21.48
N GLU A 119 1.09 -22.64 22.09
CA GLU A 119 1.27 -22.60 23.54
C GLU A 119 1.70 -21.20 23.99
N LYS A 120 2.68 -20.61 23.30
CA LYS A 120 3.27 -19.32 23.66
C LYS A 120 2.39 -18.11 23.35
N LEU A 121 1.54 -18.18 22.32
CA LEU A 121 0.70 -17.05 21.88
C LEU A 121 -0.77 -17.18 22.30
N VAL A 122 -1.33 -18.39 22.32
CA VAL A 122 -2.79 -18.60 22.47
C VAL A 122 -3.15 -19.24 23.81
N LYS A 123 -2.40 -20.25 24.26
CA LYS A 123 -2.73 -21.03 25.48
C LYS A 123 -2.14 -20.46 26.78
N GLN A 124 -1.71 -19.19 26.79
CA GLN A 124 -1.16 -18.56 27.99
C GLN A 124 -2.19 -18.53 29.14
N LYS A 125 -1.71 -18.74 30.37
CA LYS A 125 -2.57 -18.68 31.56
C LYS A 125 -2.95 -17.24 31.85
N LYS A 126 -4.15 -17.04 32.42
CA LYS A 126 -4.67 -15.72 32.81
C LYS A 126 -3.72 -15.04 33.81
N GLY A 127 -2.93 -14.06 33.34
CA GLY A 127 -1.92 -13.35 34.13
C GLY A 127 -0.49 -13.41 33.56
N GLU A 128 -0.21 -14.30 32.61
CA GLU A 128 1.06 -14.30 31.88
C GLU A 128 1.09 -13.16 30.87
N LYS A 129 2.24 -12.47 30.75
CA LYS A 129 2.42 -11.40 29.77
C LYS A 129 2.76 -12.01 28.41
N LEU A 130 2.12 -11.50 27.36
CA LEU A 130 2.46 -11.83 25.98
C LEU A 130 3.95 -11.55 25.71
N PRO A 131 4.60 -12.36 24.85
CA PRO A 131 5.95 -12.08 24.40
C PRO A 131 6.01 -10.65 23.85
N THR A 132 6.92 -9.84 24.39
CA THR A 132 7.11 -8.47 23.88
C THR A 132 8.05 -8.56 22.69
N PHE A 133 7.54 -8.27 21.49
CA PHE A 133 8.35 -8.22 20.30
C PHE A 133 9.19 -6.94 20.30
N ILE A 134 10.51 -7.09 20.18
CA ILE A 134 11.44 -5.97 20.04
C ILE A 134 11.62 -5.72 18.54
N PRO A 135 11.21 -4.55 18.03
CA PRO A 135 11.39 -4.22 16.62
C PRO A 135 12.84 -4.38 16.18
N PRO A 136 13.11 -5.05 15.04
CA PRO A 136 14.46 -5.13 14.50
C PRO A 136 14.93 -3.73 14.10
N LYS A 137 16.18 -3.41 14.42
CA LYS A 137 16.80 -2.16 13.99
C LYS A 137 16.94 -2.20 12.47
N GLN A 138 16.32 -1.25 11.79
CA GLN A 138 16.45 -1.11 10.35
C GLN A 138 17.85 -0.59 10.04
N THR A 139 18.63 -1.34 9.27
CA THR A 139 19.92 -0.89 8.72
C THR A 139 19.79 -0.74 7.21
N LEU A 140 20.56 0.20 6.64
CA LEU A 140 20.58 0.43 5.21
C LEU A 140 20.90 -0.85 4.43
N GLU A 141 21.88 -1.61 4.91
CA GLU A 141 22.34 -2.85 4.27
C GLU A 141 21.23 -3.91 4.25
N ALA A 142 20.53 -4.11 5.37
CA ALA A 142 19.44 -5.10 5.45
C ALA A 142 18.26 -4.73 4.55
N LEU A 143 17.97 -3.43 4.40
CA LEU A 143 16.93 -2.94 3.51
C LEU A 143 17.31 -3.12 2.03
N ILE A 144 18.56 -2.85 1.66
CA ILE A 144 19.05 -3.07 0.29
C ILE A 144 19.03 -4.57 -0.06
N GLU A 145 19.49 -5.42 0.86
CA GLU A 145 19.46 -6.89 0.68
C GLU A 145 18.02 -7.38 0.50
N SER A 146 17.11 -6.93 1.36
CA SER A 146 15.67 -7.24 1.25
C SER A 146 15.09 -6.75 -0.08
N GLY A 147 15.53 -5.59 -0.56
CA GLY A 147 15.07 -5.03 -1.84
C GLY A 147 15.51 -5.85 -3.04
N HIS A 148 16.77 -6.28 -3.08
CA HIS A 148 17.22 -7.18 -4.14
C HIS A 148 16.47 -8.51 -4.13
N SER A 149 16.19 -9.07 -2.94
CA SER A 149 15.37 -10.28 -2.82
C SER A 149 13.96 -10.09 -3.38
N LEU A 150 13.30 -8.96 -3.08
CA LEU A 150 11.95 -8.67 -3.57
C LEU A 150 11.92 -8.44 -5.07
N VAL A 151 12.88 -7.70 -5.62
CA VAL A 151 12.99 -7.48 -7.08
C VAL A 151 13.18 -8.81 -7.80
N TRP A 152 14.05 -9.67 -7.28
CA TRP A 152 14.26 -11.01 -7.82
C TRP A 152 12.98 -11.85 -7.80
N GLU A 153 12.22 -11.83 -6.69
CA GLU A 153 10.92 -12.51 -6.60
C GLU A 153 9.90 -11.96 -7.64
N GLN A 154 9.85 -10.64 -7.85
CA GLN A 154 9.01 -10.03 -8.89
C GLN A 154 9.39 -10.51 -10.29
N GLU A 155 10.68 -10.54 -10.61
CA GLU A 155 11.20 -11.01 -11.91
C GLU A 155 10.86 -12.49 -12.15
N LEU A 156 11.00 -13.34 -11.14
CA LEU A 156 10.62 -14.75 -11.24
C LEU A 156 9.13 -14.94 -11.54
N ILE A 157 8.26 -14.17 -10.90
CA ILE A 157 6.81 -14.22 -11.16
C ILE A 157 6.52 -13.77 -12.59
N MET A 158 7.15 -12.70 -13.05
CA MET A 158 6.97 -12.20 -14.43
C MET A 158 7.44 -13.22 -15.46
N ASN A 159 8.63 -13.79 -15.27
CA ASN A 159 9.17 -14.83 -16.16
C ASN A 159 8.29 -16.08 -16.18
N SER A 160 7.76 -16.51 -15.03
CA SER A 160 6.83 -17.65 -14.94
C SER A 160 5.51 -17.37 -15.67
N LYS A 161 4.95 -16.16 -15.54
CA LYS A 161 3.73 -15.75 -16.26
C LYS A 161 3.96 -15.73 -17.77
N LEU A 162 5.07 -15.12 -18.21
CA LEU A 162 5.49 -15.11 -19.62
C LEU A 162 5.60 -16.53 -20.15
N SER A 163 6.30 -17.41 -19.43
CA SER A 163 6.47 -18.81 -19.83
C SER A 163 5.13 -19.53 -20.00
N LYS A 164 4.17 -19.30 -19.09
CA LYS A 164 2.81 -19.85 -19.19
C LYS A 164 2.03 -19.30 -20.40
N GLU A 165 2.21 -18.03 -20.74
CA GLU A 165 1.58 -17.44 -21.95
C GLU A 165 2.18 -18.01 -23.23
N TYR A 166 3.51 -18.17 -23.31
CA TYR A 166 4.18 -18.78 -24.47
C TYR A 166 3.83 -20.27 -24.62
N MET A 167 3.77 -21.04 -23.53
CA MET A 167 3.40 -22.46 -23.57
C MET A 167 1.92 -22.69 -23.89
N LYS A 168 1.02 -21.75 -23.56
CA LYS A 168 -0.38 -21.81 -23.99
C LYS A 168 -0.56 -21.78 -25.51
N ASN A 169 0.38 -21.18 -26.23
CA ASN A 169 0.35 -21.07 -27.69
C ASN A 169 1.06 -22.24 -28.39
N LEU A 170 1.49 -23.28 -27.66
CA LEU A 170 2.18 -24.47 -28.18
C LEU A 170 1.26 -25.71 -28.26
N ASP A 171 0.03 -25.63 -27.75
CA ASP A 171 -0.97 -26.70 -27.76
C ASP A 171 -2.06 -26.52 -28.85
N ASP A 172 -1.85 -25.63 -29.83
CA ASP A 172 -2.63 -25.51 -31.08
C ASP A 172 -1.82 -26.05 -32.28
#